data_AF-A0A845XW75-F1
#
_entry.id   AF-A0A845XW75-F1
#
_cell.length_a   1.000
_cell.length_b   1.000
_cell.length_c   1.000
_cell.angle_alpha   90.00
_cell.angle_beta   90.00
_cell.angle_gamma   90.00
#
_symmetry.space_group_name_H-M   'P 1'
#
loop_
_entity.id
_entity.type
_entity.pdbx_description
1 polymer ?
#
loop_
_entity_poly.entity_id
_entity_poly.type
_entity_poly.pdbx_seq_one_letter_code
_entity_poly.pdbx_strand_id
1 'polypeptide(L)'
;TGGVKVITGDFNGNGRTDIALVRQAPGWGSIPVAFSNGDGSFTVTNAGINNFIDQWAPAGGVKVITGNFNCDGRTDIALVRQAPGWGSIPVAFSNSDGSFTVTNVGISNFIDQWAPAGGVKVITSDFGVH
;
A
#
# COMPACT_ATOMS: atom_id res chain seq x y z
N THR A 1 -3.50 -17.61 -6.13
CA THR A 1 -2.63 -18.05 -5.01
C THR A 1 -2.90 -17.16 -3.81
N GLY A 2 -3.15 -17.72 -2.63
CA GLY A 2 -3.47 -16.95 -1.43
C GLY A 2 -2.24 -16.20 -0.94
N GLY A 3 -2.32 -14.87 -0.82
CA GLY A 3 -1.20 -14.05 -0.33
C GLY A 3 -0.72 -12.97 -1.30
N VAL A 4 -1.49 -12.64 -2.35
CA VAL A 4 -1.28 -11.42 -3.14
C VAL A 4 -2.56 -10.59 -3.12
N LYS A 5 -2.41 -9.31 -2.82
CA LYS A 5 -3.44 -8.29 -2.97
C LYS A 5 -3.19 -7.53 -4.27
N VAL A 6 -4.24 -7.41 -5.07
CA VAL A 6 -4.29 -6.48 -6.18
C VAL A 6 -4.86 -5.18 -5.63
N ILE A 7 -4.16 -4.07 -5.84
CA ILE A 7 -4.60 -2.73 -5.48
C ILE A 7 -4.52 -1.83 -6.72
N THR A 8 -5.31 -0.77 -6.71
CA THR A 8 -5.41 0.18 -7.83
C THR A 8 -5.24 1.60 -7.34
N GLY A 9 -4.71 2.45 -8.21
CA GLY A 9 -4.46 3.87 -7.95
C GLY A 9 -3.65 4.50 -9.07
N ASP A 10 -3.55 5.82 -9.11
CA ASP A 10 -2.65 6.53 -10.02
C ASP A 10 -1.26 6.59 -9.40
N PHE A 11 -0.42 5.58 -9.64
CA PHE A 11 0.88 5.47 -8.99
C PHE A 11 1.94 6.36 -9.67
N ASN A 12 1.77 6.70 -10.94
CA ASN A 12 2.70 7.59 -11.65
C ASN A 12 2.25 9.05 -11.77
N GLY A 13 1.03 9.38 -11.37
CA GLY A 13 0.48 10.75 -11.40
C GLY A 13 0.03 11.20 -12.78
N ASN A 14 -0.28 10.27 -13.70
CA ASN A 14 -0.66 10.59 -15.07
C ASN A 14 -2.18 10.77 -15.26
N GLY A 15 -2.96 10.69 -14.18
CA GLY A 15 -4.42 10.79 -14.17
C GLY A 15 -5.12 9.49 -14.58
N ARG A 16 -4.42 8.36 -14.67
CA ARG A 16 -4.98 7.05 -15.03
C ARG A 16 -4.85 6.09 -13.87
N THR A 17 -5.79 5.15 -13.77
CA THR A 17 -5.71 4.09 -12.76
C THR A 17 -4.75 3.00 -13.22
N ASP A 18 -3.69 2.81 -12.44
CA ASP A 18 -2.70 1.76 -12.54
C ASP A 18 -3.04 0.58 -11.60
N ILE A 19 -2.31 -0.52 -11.72
CA ILE A 19 -2.48 -1.72 -10.91
C ILE A 19 -1.15 -2.05 -10.21
N ALA A 20 -1.19 -2.33 -8.90
CA ALA A 20 -0.03 -2.84 -8.17
C ALA A 20 -0.33 -4.14 -7.44
N LEU A 21 0.71 -4.96 -7.26
CA LEU A 21 0.64 -6.24 -6.56
C LEU A 21 1.39 -6.17 -5.22
N VAL A 22 0.66 -6.37 -4.12
CA VAL A 22 1.22 -6.39 -2.77
C VAL A 22 1.14 -7.81 -2.22
N ARG A 23 2.31 -8.41 -1.95
CA ARG A 23 2.38 -9.76 -1.39
C ARG A 23 2.21 -9.71 0.14
N GLN A 24 1.40 -10.61 0.68
CA GLN A 24 1.14 -10.80 2.10
C GLN A 24 1.47 -12.24 2.56
N ALA A 25 2.48 -12.85 1.96
CA ALA A 25 3.01 -14.16 2.33
C ALA A 25 4.52 -14.21 1.98
N PRO A 26 5.26 -15.29 2.31
CA PRO A 26 6.69 -15.44 1.93
C PRO A 26 6.93 -15.69 0.44
N GLY A 27 7.79 -14.91 -0.22
CA GLY A 27 8.15 -15.09 -1.64
C GLY A 27 9.10 -14.03 -2.20
N TRP A 28 8.57 -12.95 -2.78
CA TRP A 28 9.37 -11.83 -3.32
C TRP A 28 9.25 -10.58 -2.42
N GLY A 29 10.23 -9.68 -2.48
CA GLY A 29 10.32 -8.44 -1.67
C GLY A 29 10.18 -7.15 -2.49
N SER A 30 9.27 -7.16 -3.47
CA SER A 30 9.08 -6.08 -4.45
C SER A 30 7.59 -5.78 -4.68
N ILE A 31 7.30 -4.62 -5.26
CA ILE A 31 5.96 -4.22 -5.70
C ILE A 31 5.98 -4.12 -7.23
N PRO A 32 5.48 -5.13 -7.95
CA PRO A 32 5.18 -4.97 -9.37
C PRO A 32 4.07 -3.95 -9.57
N VAL A 33 4.27 -3.02 -10.50
CA VAL A 33 3.27 -2.02 -10.91
C VAL A 33 3.07 -2.11 -12.42
N ALA A 34 1.82 -2.16 -12.85
CA ALA A 34 1.41 -2.07 -14.24
C ALA A 34 0.79 -0.69 -14.46
N PHE A 35 1.55 0.20 -15.09
CA PHE A 35 1.11 1.54 -15.46
C PHE A 35 0.18 1.49 -16.66
N SER A 36 -1.01 2.06 -16.53
CA SER A 36 -1.99 2.11 -17.61
C SER A 36 -1.58 3.12 -18.68
N ASN A 37 -1.52 2.67 -19.93
CA ASN A 37 -1.29 3.56 -21.07
C ASN A 37 -2.60 4.20 -21.58
N GLY A 38 -3.75 3.78 -21.05
CA GLY A 38 -5.07 4.33 -21.40
C GLY A 38 -5.73 3.75 -22.64
N ASP A 39 -5.07 2.85 -23.35
CA ASP A 39 -5.55 2.15 -24.54
C ASP A 39 -5.80 0.65 -24.29
N GLY A 40 -5.79 0.24 -23.01
CA GLY A 40 -5.88 -1.16 -22.59
C GLY A 40 -4.52 -1.87 -22.51
N SER A 41 -3.43 -1.22 -22.89
CA SER A 41 -2.07 -1.72 -22.68
C SER A 41 -1.45 -1.20 -21.37
N PHE A 42 -0.39 -1.88 -20.91
CA PHE A 42 0.29 -1.56 -19.66
C PHE A 42 1.81 -1.60 -19.82
N THR A 43 2.49 -0.66 -19.15
CA THR A 43 3.94 -0.69 -18.95
C THR A 43 4.23 -1.23 -17.55
N VAL A 44 4.99 -2.33 -17.43
CA VAL A 44 5.24 -2.98 -16.14
C VAL A 44 6.62 -2.62 -15.59
N THR A 45 6.66 -2.26 -14.31
CA THR A 45 7.89 -2.11 -13.52
C THR A 45 7.85 -3.04 -12.31
N ASN A 46 9.03 -3.32 -11.76
CA ASN A 46 9.16 -4.18 -10.59
C ASN A 46 10.36 -3.74 -9.75
N ALA A 47 10.10 -2.90 -8.75
CA ALA A 47 11.14 -2.37 -7.87
C ALA A 47 11.11 -3.06 -6.50
N GLY A 48 12.30 -3.40 -6.00
CA GLY A 48 12.48 -3.91 -4.63
C GLY A 48 12.10 -2.87 -3.59
N ILE A 49 11.59 -3.33 -2.44
CA ILE A 49 11.19 -2.46 -1.34
C ILE A 49 11.51 -3.13 0.00
N ASN A 50 12.47 -2.56 0.71
CA ASN A 50 13.02 -3.17 1.92
C ASN A 50 11.99 -3.18 3.06
N ASN A 51 11.88 -4.31 3.77
CA ASN A 51 11.02 -4.56 4.94
C ASN A 51 9.51 -4.52 4.66
N PHE A 52 9.06 -3.69 3.71
CA PHE A 52 7.64 -3.45 3.47
C PHE A 52 6.92 -4.71 3.00
N ILE A 53 7.44 -5.41 1.99
CA ILE A 53 6.80 -6.59 1.40
C ILE A 53 7.24 -7.90 2.07
N ASP A 54 8.50 -8.00 2.47
CA ASP A 54 9.09 -9.24 2.98
C ASP A 54 8.99 -9.41 4.51
N GLN A 55 8.71 -8.33 5.25
CA GLN A 55 8.56 -8.38 6.71
C GLN A 55 7.18 -7.92 7.20
N TRP A 56 6.75 -6.72 6.81
CA TRP A 56 5.53 -6.10 7.38
C TRP A 56 4.24 -6.57 6.70
N ALA A 57 4.15 -6.53 5.37
CA ALA A 57 2.97 -6.95 4.62
C ALA A 57 2.46 -8.39 4.93
N PRO A 58 3.31 -9.40 5.18
CA PRO A 58 2.87 -10.76 5.49
C PRO A 58 2.42 -10.96 6.93
N ALA A 59 2.55 -9.97 7.82
CA ALA A 59 2.14 -10.14 9.20
C ALA A 59 0.63 -10.36 9.31
N GLY A 60 0.22 -11.24 10.24
CA GLY A 60 -1.18 -11.52 10.50
C GLY A 60 -1.97 -10.26 10.90
N GLY A 61 -3.15 -10.09 10.31
CA GLY A 61 -4.03 -8.95 10.57
C GLY A 61 -3.75 -7.70 9.73
N VAL A 62 -2.75 -7.72 8.85
CA VAL A 62 -2.43 -6.57 7.98
C VAL A 62 -3.46 -6.40 6.87
N LYS A 63 -3.93 -5.17 6.73
CA LYS A 63 -4.70 -4.65 5.60
C LYS A 63 -3.81 -3.72 4.79
N VAL A 64 -3.92 -3.82 3.47
CA VAL A 64 -3.25 -2.93 2.53
C VAL A 64 -4.27 -1.87 2.12
N ILE A 65 -3.89 -0.60 2.21
CA ILE A 65 -4.71 0.53 1.79
C ILE A 65 -3.94 1.41 0.82
N THR A 66 -4.68 2.15 0.00
CA THR A 66 -4.15 3.14 -0.93
C THR A 66 -4.73 4.52 -0.64
N GLY A 67 -3.95 5.56 -0.94
CA GLY A 67 -4.35 6.96 -0.82
C GLY A 67 -3.19 7.90 -1.14
N ASN A 68 -3.48 9.16 -1.46
CA ASN A 68 -2.46 10.19 -1.64
C ASN A 68 -2.12 10.80 -0.26
N PHE A 69 -1.18 10.20 0.47
CA PHE A 69 -0.94 10.51 1.89
C PHE A 69 -0.02 11.71 2.09
N ASN A 70 0.68 12.15 1.05
CA ASN A 70 1.59 13.30 1.08
C ASN A 70 1.15 14.47 0.16
N CYS A 71 -0.03 14.36 -0.46
CA CYS A 71 -0.60 15.34 -1.39
C CYS A 71 0.27 15.63 -2.64
N ASP A 72 1.07 14.67 -3.09
CA ASP A 72 1.94 14.85 -4.27
C ASP A 72 1.25 14.55 -5.61
N GLY A 73 0.00 14.09 -5.56
CA GLY A 73 -0.82 13.75 -6.73
C GLY A 73 -0.71 12.30 -7.17
N ARG A 74 0.03 11.48 -6.42
CA ARG A 74 0.21 10.05 -6.69
C ARG A 74 -0.46 9.23 -5.60
N THR A 75 -0.81 8.00 -5.94
CA THR A 75 -1.30 7.03 -4.97
C THR A 75 -0.14 6.40 -4.22
N ASP A 76 -0.20 6.44 -2.90
CA ASP A 76 0.71 5.75 -1.99
C ASP A 76 0.06 4.47 -1.45
N ILE A 77 0.86 3.64 -0.78
CA ILE A 77 0.42 2.38 -0.17
C ILE A 77 0.74 2.40 1.32
N ALA A 78 -0.24 2.10 2.17
CA ALA A 78 -0.01 1.94 3.60
C ALA A 78 -0.46 0.57 4.12
N LEU A 79 0.21 0.13 5.19
CA LEU A 79 -0.12 -1.10 5.89
C LEU A 79 -0.77 -0.77 7.24
N VAL A 80 -2.01 -1.22 7.43
CA VAL A 80 -2.76 -1.06 8.67
C VAL A 80 -2.98 -2.42 9.30
N ARG A 81 -2.45 -2.64 10.50
CA ARG A 81 -2.64 -3.90 11.21
C ARG A 81 -3.83 -3.83 12.16
N GLN A 82 -4.79 -4.74 11.98
CA GLN A 82 -5.94 -4.90 12.88
C GLN A 82 -5.69 -6.03 13.88
N ALA A 83 -4.52 -6.00 14.54
CA ALA A 83 -4.13 -6.94 15.58
C ALA A 83 -3.08 -6.29 16.51
N PRO A 84 -3.04 -6.61 17.81
CA PRO A 84 -2.13 -5.98 18.78
C PRO A 84 -0.66 -6.37 18.55
N GLY A 85 0.26 -5.51 18.99
CA GLY A 85 1.72 -5.78 18.96
C GLY A 85 2.45 -5.18 17.76
N TRP A 86 1.89 -4.12 17.19
CA TRP A 86 2.49 -3.35 16.09
C TRP A 86 1.99 -1.91 16.24
N GLY A 87 2.83 -0.99 16.69
CA GLY A 87 2.40 0.38 17.02
C GLY A 87 2.68 1.45 15.96
N SER A 88 2.65 1.12 14.66
CA SER A 88 3.10 2.03 13.58
C SER A 88 2.33 1.82 12.28
N ILE A 89 2.39 2.78 11.37
CA ILE A 89 1.93 2.60 9.97
C ILE A 89 3.13 2.76 9.05
N PRO A 90 3.59 1.67 8.41
CA PRO A 90 4.44 1.75 7.24
C PRO A 90 3.68 2.35 6.07
N VAL A 91 4.27 3.37 5.45
CA VAL A 91 3.78 4.00 4.23
C VAL A 91 4.87 3.93 3.16
N ALA A 92 4.52 3.35 2.01
CA ALA A 92 5.32 3.34 0.80
C ALA A 92 4.81 4.47 -0.12
N PHE A 93 5.53 5.58 -0.13
CA PHE A 93 5.25 6.73 -0.99
C PHE A 93 5.71 6.44 -2.41
N SER A 94 4.86 6.70 -3.40
CA SER A 94 5.23 6.46 -4.80
C SER A 94 6.28 7.47 -5.27
N ASN A 95 7.29 7.00 -6.01
CA ASN A 95 8.28 7.86 -6.66
C ASN A 95 7.95 8.11 -8.15
N SER A 96 6.74 7.76 -8.61
CA SER A 96 6.24 7.82 -10.01
C SER A 96 6.87 6.87 -11.04
N ASP A 97 8.06 6.35 -10.78
CA ASP A 97 8.77 5.43 -11.69
C ASP A 97 8.51 3.94 -11.37
N GLY A 98 7.68 3.67 -10.37
CA GLY A 98 7.35 2.33 -9.89
C GLY A 98 8.22 1.88 -8.71
N SER A 99 9.18 2.71 -8.29
CA SER A 99 9.83 2.58 -6.99
C SER A 99 9.04 3.30 -5.90
N PHE A 100 9.32 2.94 -4.65
CA PHE A 100 8.65 3.51 -3.49
C PHE A 100 9.65 3.89 -2.40
N THR A 101 9.39 5.02 -1.75
CA THR A 101 10.12 5.46 -0.56
C THR A 101 9.33 5.11 0.69
N VAL A 102 9.93 4.35 1.60
CA VAL A 102 9.23 3.84 2.78
C VAL A 102 9.50 4.68 4.02
N THR A 103 8.44 5.03 4.72
CA THR A 103 8.50 5.51 6.10
C THR A 103 7.76 4.55 7.01
N ASN A 104 8.15 4.51 8.28
CA ASN A 104 7.47 3.72 9.29
C ASN A 104 7.49 4.49 10.62
N VAL A 105 6.39 5.17 10.93
CA VAL A 105 6.29 6.08 12.07
C VAL A 105 5.32 5.52 13.11
N GLY A 106 5.73 5.60 14.38
CA GLY A 106 4.93 5.12 15.51
C GLY A 106 3.66 5.94 15.72
N ILE A 107 2.52 5.26 15.82
CA ILE A 107 1.19 5.81 16.11
C ILE A 107 0.39 4.85 17.00
N SER A 108 0.94 4.60 18.19
CA SER A 108 0.54 3.52 19.10
C SER A 108 -0.96 3.45 19.41
N ASN A 109 -1.62 4.55 19.75
CA ASN A 109 -3.05 4.50 20.11
C ASN A 109 -3.95 4.07 18.93
N PHE A 110 -3.62 4.50 17.71
CA PHE A 110 -4.42 4.16 16.53
C PHE A 110 -4.29 2.68 16.17
N ILE A 111 -3.06 2.15 16.11
CA ILE A 111 -2.84 0.77 15.65
C ILE A 111 -2.93 -0.26 16.77
N ASP A 112 -2.41 0.01 17.98
CA ASP A 112 -2.39 -1.00 19.05
C ASP A 112 -3.68 -1.03 19.88
N GLN A 113 -4.50 0.03 19.85
CA GLN A 113 -5.73 0.11 20.65
C GLN A 113 -6.99 0.17 19.78
N TRP A 114 -7.06 1.09 18.83
CA TRP A 114 -8.32 1.36 18.11
C TRP A 114 -8.52 0.46 16.89
N ALA A 115 -7.52 0.28 16.02
CA ALA A 115 -7.61 -0.57 14.83
C ALA A 115 -8.04 -2.03 15.10
N PRO A 116 -7.60 -2.71 16.19
CA PRO A 116 -8.01 -4.07 16.50
C PRO A 116 -9.34 -4.14 17.30
N ALA A 117 -9.94 -3.01 17.67
CA ALA A 117 -11.18 -3.01 18.44
C ALA A 117 -12.32 -3.69 17.65
N GLY A 118 -13.19 -4.39 18.38
CA GLY A 118 -14.33 -5.09 17.79
C GLY A 118 -15.23 -4.15 16.97
N GLY A 119 -15.56 -4.55 15.74
CA GLY A 119 -16.41 -3.77 14.84
C GLY A 119 -15.68 -2.76 13.94
N VAL A 120 -14.37 -2.56 14.11
CA VAL A 120 -13.60 -1.65 13.26
C VAL A 120 -13.33 -2.27 11.88
N LYS A 121 -13.67 -1.51 10.84
CA LYS A 121 -13.43 -1.89 9.44
C LYS A 121 -12.54 -0.85 8.79
N VAL A 122 -11.39 -1.29 8.28
CA VAL A 122 -10.56 -0.48 7.39
C VAL A 122 -11.29 -0.35 6.05
N ILE A 123 -11.52 0.88 5.63
CA ILE A 123 -12.10 1.23 4.33
C ILE A 123 -11.09 2.04 3.53
N THR A 124 -11.08 1.83 2.23
CA THR A 124 -10.26 2.59 1.28
C THR A 124 -11.19 3.36 0.36
N SER A 125 -11.08 4.67 0.38
CA SER A 125 -11.68 5.56 -0.61
C SER A 125 -10.97 6.88 -0.54
N ASP A 126 -10.80 7.51 -1.69
CA ASP A 126 -10.46 8.93 -1.73
C ASP A 126 -11.72 9.70 -1.29
N PHE A 127 -11.64 10.35 -0.13
CA PHE A 127 -12.70 11.26 0.36
C PHE A 127 -12.40 12.72 -0.03
N GLY A 128 -11.35 12.95 -0.84
CA GLY A 128 -11.02 14.24 -1.40
C GLY A 128 -11.88 14.58 -2.62
N VAL A 129 -12.28 15.84 -2.72
CA VAL A 129 -12.67 16.46 -3.99
C VAL A 129 -11.39 16.81 -4.74
N HIS A 130 -11.19 16.21 -5.92
CA HIS A 130 -10.18 16.64 -6.90
C HIS A 130 -10.47 18.05 -7.41
#